data_AF-A0A837NE81-F1
#
_entry.id   AF-A0A837NE81-F1
#
_cell.length_a   1.000
_cell.length_b   1.000
_cell.length_c   1.000
_cell.angle_alpha   90.00
_cell.angle_beta   90.00
_cell.angle_gamma   90.00
#
_symmetry.space_group_name_H-M   'P 1'
#
loop_
_entity.id
_entity.type
_entity.pdbx_description
1 polymer ?
#
loop_
_entity_poly.entity_id
_entity_poly.type
_entity_poly.pdbx_seq_one_letter_code
_entity_poly.pdbx_strand_id
1 'polypeptide(L)'
;VIDDDMYDELEEKLILADVGGDVAVHLVDKLRDRVQEKGLKTGEQAADALRDIIAEEMTPEAEMDLSGKPAVILVIGVNGVGKTTSIAKLADYYTRQGKRVMLAAGDTFRAAASEQLEIWADRAGVP
;
A
#
# COMPACT_ATOMS: atom_id res chain seq x y z
N VAL A 1 -31.74 -3.82 -4.35
CA VAL A 1 -32.31 -3.67 -2.98
C VAL A 1 -31.14 -3.90 -2.03
N ILE A 2 -31.14 -3.28 -0.86
CA ILE A 2 -30.11 -3.58 0.14
C ILE A 2 -30.70 -4.65 1.05
N ASP A 3 -30.27 -5.88 0.85
CA ASP A 3 -30.72 -7.10 1.52
C ASP A 3 -29.51 -8.00 1.82
N ASP A 4 -29.76 -9.11 2.51
CA ASP A 4 -28.71 -10.03 2.95
C ASP A 4 -28.00 -10.70 1.78
N ASP A 5 -28.75 -11.07 0.73
CA ASP A 5 -28.18 -11.63 -0.50
C ASP A 5 -27.17 -10.68 -1.17
N MET A 6 -27.44 -9.37 -1.18
CA MET A 6 -26.51 -8.37 -1.70
C MET A 6 -25.20 -8.31 -0.89
N TYR A 7 -25.27 -8.44 0.44
CA TYR A 7 -24.09 -8.42 1.30
C TYR A 7 -23.23 -9.67 1.10
N ASP A 8 -23.86 -10.84 1.00
CA ASP A 8 -23.16 -12.10 0.71
C ASP A 8 -22.46 -12.06 -0.66
N GLU A 9 -23.14 -11.55 -1.70
CA GLU A 9 -22.55 -11.38 -3.03
C GLU A 9 -21.40 -10.36 -3.03
N LEU A 10 -21.49 -9.31 -2.20
CA LEU A 10 -20.43 -8.33 -2.06
C LEU A 10 -19.19 -8.92 -1.39
N GLU A 11 -19.37 -9.72 -0.33
CA GLU A 11 -18.27 -10.42 0.35
C GLU A 11 -17.51 -11.32 -0.64
N GLU A 12 -18.25 -12.14 -1.41
CA GLU A 12 -17.66 -13.01 -2.44
C GLU A 12 -16.86 -12.20 -3.47
N LYS A 13 -17.40 -11.06 -3.94
CA LYS A 13 -16.71 -10.19 -4.90
C LYS A 13 -15.44 -9.57 -4.32
N LEU A 14 -15.43 -9.20 -3.05
CA LEU A 14 -14.23 -8.68 -2.38
C LEU A 14 -13.15 -9.75 -2.30
N ILE A 15 -13.53 -10.98 -1.93
CA ILE A 15 -12.59 -12.12 -1.86
C ILE A 15 -12.03 -12.44 -3.25
N LEU A 16 -12.87 -12.47 -4.29
CA LEU A 16 -12.44 -12.65 -5.68
C LEU A 16 -11.54 -11.52 -6.19
N ALA A 17 -11.56 -10.36 -5.54
CA ALA A 17 -10.68 -9.22 -5.81
C ALA A 17 -9.43 -9.20 -4.92
N ASP A 18 -9.03 -10.35 -4.35
CA ASP A 18 -7.86 -10.53 -3.49
C ASP A 18 -7.93 -9.82 -2.12
N VAL A 19 -9.12 -9.46 -1.65
CA VAL A 19 -9.31 -9.03 -0.25
C VAL A 19 -9.32 -10.27 0.63
N GLY A 20 -8.48 -10.29 1.68
CA GLY A 20 -8.46 -11.41 2.63
C GLY A 20 -9.84 -11.63 3.28
N GLY A 21 -10.24 -12.88 3.49
CA GLY A 21 -11.59 -13.22 3.97
C GLY A 21 -12.01 -12.44 5.22
N ASP A 22 -11.15 -12.37 6.23
CA ASP A 22 -11.44 -11.63 7.47
C ASP A 22 -11.66 -10.13 7.21
N VAL A 23 -10.92 -9.54 6.25
CA VAL A 23 -11.07 -8.13 5.86
C VAL A 23 -12.34 -7.93 5.06
N ALA A 24 -12.70 -8.85 4.18
CA ALA A 24 -13.94 -8.78 3.39
C ALA A 24 -15.17 -8.79 4.31
N VAL A 25 -15.23 -9.73 5.26
CA VAL A 25 -16.29 -9.79 6.28
C VAL A 25 -16.36 -8.48 7.06
N HIS A 26 -15.22 -8.00 7.56
CA HIS A 26 -15.14 -6.74 8.31
C HIS A 26 -15.65 -5.52 7.51
N LEU A 27 -15.31 -5.41 6.23
CA LEU A 27 -15.77 -4.32 5.36
C LEU A 27 -17.28 -4.38 5.12
N VAL A 28 -17.84 -5.59 4.95
CA VAL A 28 -19.28 -5.82 4.74
C VAL A 28 -20.06 -5.51 6.01
N ASP A 29 -19.60 -5.95 7.18
CA ASP A 29 -20.21 -5.63 8.47
C ASP A 29 -20.24 -4.12 8.72
N LYS A 30 -19.11 -3.44 8.50
CA LYS A 30 -19.04 -1.97 8.58
C LYS A 30 -20.00 -1.27 7.62
N LEU A 31 -20.14 -1.80 6.40
CA LEU A 31 -21.08 -1.26 5.43
C LEU A 31 -22.53 -1.44 5.92
N ARG A 32 -22.86 -2.59 6.49
CA ARG A 32 -24.20 -2.89 7.03
C ARG A 32 -24.57 -1.91 8.13
N ASP A 33 -23.66 -1.65 9.07
CA ASP A 33 -23.84 -0.66 10.13
C ASP A 33 -24.02 0.75 9.53
N ARG A 34 -23.14 1.14 8.60
CA ARG A 34 -23.18 2.46 7.95
C ARG A 34 -24.47 2.71 7.17
N VAL A 35 -25.01 1.68 6.51
CA VAL A 35 -26.29 1.71 5.81
C VAL A 35 -27.43 1.96 6.80
N GLN A 36 -27.44 1.24 7.94
CA GLN A 36 -28.46 1.39 8.97
C GLN A 36 -28.39 2.78 9.63
N GLU A 37 -27.20 3.22 10.04
CA GLU A 37 -26.98 4.51 10.70
C GLU A 37 -27.36 5.71 9.82
N LYS A 38 -26.96 5.68 8.54
CA LYS A 38 -27.22 6.79 7.60
C LYS A 38 -28.53 6.65 6.83
N GLY A 39 -29.27 5.55 7.02
CA GLY A 39 -30.52 5.27 6.33
C GLY A 39 -30.38 5.22 4.81
N LEU A 40 -29.29 4.61 4.31
CA LEU A 40 -28.99 4.53 2.88
C LEU A 40 -29.99 3.59 2.20
N LYS A 41 -30.50 3.97 1.02
CA LYS A 41 -31.63 3.27 0.37
C LYS A 41 -31.30 2.67 -0.98
N THR A 42 -30.15 3.04 -1.54
CA THR A 42 -29.78 2.67 -2.91
C THR A 42 -28.41 2.00 -2.93
N GLY A 43 -28.19 1.13 -3.91
CA GLY A 43 -26.89 0.48 -4.11
C GLY A 43 -25.77 1.49 -4.41
N GLU A 44 -26.08 2.62 -5.05
CA GLU A 44 -25.11 3.70 -5.30
C GLU A 44 -24.64 4.34 -4.00
N GLN A 45 -25.56 4.67 -3.09
CA GLN A 45 -25.22 5.18 -1.76
C GLN A 45 -24.40 4.17 -0.94
N ALA A 46 -24.74 2.87 -1.03
CA ALA A 46 -23.97 1.82 -0.36
C ALA A 46 -22.57 1.67 -0.97
N ALA A 47 -22.42 1.80 -2.29
CA ALA A 47 -21.13 1.74 -2.96
C ALA A 47 -20.23 2.93 -2.57
N ASP A 48 -20.79 4.15 -2.48
CA ASP A 48 -20.06 5.32 -2.00
C ASP A 48 -19.64 5.13 -0.53
N ALA A 49 -20.55 4.62 0.31
CA ALA A 49 -20.24 4.32 1.70
C ALA A 49 -19.13 3.26 1.85
N LEU A 50 -19.11 2.23 1.01
CA LEU A 50 -18.03 1.24 0.99
C LEU A 50 -16.69 1.87 0.60
N ARG A 51 -16.66 2.77 -0.38
CA ARG A 51 -15.44 3.50 -0.75
C ARG A 51 -14.90 4.33 0.41
N ASP A 52 -15.78 5.04 1.12
CA ASP A 52 -15.40 5.81 2.30
C ASP A 52 -14.82 4.90 3.39
N ILE A 53 -15.47 3.75 3.67
CA ILE A 53 -14.98 2.77 4.65
C ILE A 53 -13.59 2.26 4.26
N ILE A 54 -13.38 1.86 3.00
CA ILE A 54 -12.07 1.39 2.52
C ILE A 54 -11.01 2.50 2.66
N ALA A 55 -11.35 3.75 2.34
CA ALA A 55 -10.43 4.87 2.48
C ALA A 55 -10.08 5.15 3.96
N GLU A 56 -11.06 5.07 4.86
CA GLU A 56 -10.88 5.17 6.30
C GLU A 56 -9.90 4.08 6.81
N GLU A 57 -10.08 2.82 6.39
CA GLU A 57 -9.20 1.69 6.74
C GLU A 57 -7.78 1.80 6.17
N MET A 58 -7.64 2.39 4.99
CA MET A 58 -6.33 2.56 4.34
C MET A 58 -5.56 3.79 4.81
N THR A 59 -6.15 4.62 5.68
CA THR A 59 -5.49 5.84 6.16
C THR A 59 -4.42 5.47 7.21
N PRO A 60 -3.13 5.73 6.94
CA PRO A 60 -2.08 5.41 7.89
C PRO A 60 -2.16 6.30 9.14
N GLU A 61 -1.92 5.73 10.32
CA GLU A 61 -1.93 6.47 11.59
C GLU A 61 -0.81 7.51 11.70
N ALA A 62 0.31 7.27 11.01
CA ALA A 62 1.46 8.15 11.00
C ALA A 62 2.21 8.08 9.66
N GLU A 63 2.85 9.19 9.29
CA GLU A 63 3.81 9.20 8.20
C GLU A 63 5.12 8.51 8.60
N MET A 64 5.91 8.15 7.59
CA MET A 64 7.24 7.58 7.80
C MET A 64 8.16 8.61 8.50
N ASP A 65 8.66 8.26 9.69
CA ASP A 65 9.60 9.10 10.43
C ASP A 65 10.99 9.09 9.75
N LEU A 66 11.41 10.25 9.26
CA LEU A 66 12.71 10.50 8.63
C LEU A 66 13.52 11.55 9.40
N SER A 67 13.27 11.72 10.69
CA SER A 67 13.94 12.70 11.55
C SER A 67 15.40 12.35 11.88
N GLY A 68 15.80 11.08 11.69
CA GLY A 68 17.16 10.60 11.90
C GLY A 68 18.21 11.32 11.05
N LYS A 69 19.47 11.34 11.52
CA LYS A 69 20.61 11.98 10.82
C LYS A 69 21.84 11.04 10.80
N PRO A 70 22.04 10.22 9.75
CA PRO A 70 21.13 10.05 8.61
C PRO A 70 19.85 9.28 9.01
N ALA A 71 18.74 9.53 8.30
CA ALA A 71 17.59 8.65 8.32
C ALA A 71 17.92 7.39 7.52
N VAL A 72 17.62 6.21 8.07
CA VAL A 72 18.00 4.92 7.47
C VAL A 72 16.74 4.14 7.12
N ILE A 73 16.60 3.80 5.83
CA ILE A 73 15.51 2.97 5.32
C ILE A 73 16.09 1.61 4.91
N LEU A 74 15.70 0.55 5.62
CA LEU A 74 16.07 -0.82 5.27
C LEU A 74 14.93 -1.48 4.47
N VAL A 75 15.20 -1.87 3.22
CA VAL A 75 14.21 -2.53 2.36
C VAL A 75 14.42 -4.05 2.39
N ILE A 76 13.39 -4.77 2.85
CA ILE A 76 13.40 -6.23 3.01
C ILE A 76 12.33 -6.90 2.13
N GLY A 77 12.47 -8.20 1.85
CA GLY A 77 11.51 -8.98 1.07
C GLY A 77 12.14 -10.13 0.26
N VAL A 78 11.31 -10.99 -0.31
CA VAL A 78 11.77 -12.15 -1.11
C VAL A 78 12.24 -11.74 -2.52
N ASN A 79 12.76 -12.69 -3.29
CA ASN A 79 13.22 -12.41 -4.66
C ASN A 79 12.05 -12.13 -5.60
N GLY A 80 12.24 -11.24 -6.58
CA GLY A 80 11.23 -10.92 -7.59
C GLY A 80 10.18 -9.88 -7.20
N VAL A 81 10.02 -9.51 -5.92
CA VAL A 81 9.01 -8.51 -5.47
C VAL A 81 9.36 -7.06 -5.77
N GLY A 82 10.46 -6.80 -6.49
CA GLY A 82 10.82 -5.45 -6.93
C GLY A 82 11.62 -4.60 -5.94
N LYS A 83 12.27 -5.18 -4.90
CA LYS A 83 13.07 -4.45 -3.90
C LYS A 83 14.03 -3.39 -4.47
N THR A 84 14.94 -3.81 -5.36
CA THR A 84 15.96 -2.91 -5.96
C THR A 84 15.30 -1.79 -6.77
N THR A 85 14.23 -2.10 -7.50
CA THR A 85 13.45 -1.11 -8.25
C THR A 85 12.76 -0.11 -7.31
N SER A 86 12.23 -0.57 -6.17
CA SER A 86 11.63 0.31 -5.16
C SER A 86 12.67 1.19 -4.47
N ILE A 87 13.87 0.68 -4.18
CA ILE A 87 14.99 1.49 -3.68
C ILE A 87 15.32 2.63 -4.66
N ALA A 88 15.39 2.33 -5.96
CA ALA A 88 15.65 3.34 -6.99
C ALA A 88 14.56 4.43 -7.03
N LYS A 89 13.28 4.02 -6.95
CA LYS A 89 12.14 4.97 -6.89
C LYS A 89 12.20 5.86 -5.65
N LEU A 90 12.51 5.29 -4.49
CA LEU A 90 12.67 6.06 -3.25
C LEU A 90 13.85 7.04 -3.34
N ALA A 91 14.95 6.63 -3.98
CA ALA A 91 16.11 7.49 -4.20
C ALA A 91 15.74 8.72 -5.04
N ASP A 92 15.13 8.52 -6.21
CA ASP A 92 14.65 9.61 -7.06
C ASP A 92 13.61 10.49 -6.34
N TYR A 93 12.66 9.88 -5.62
CA TYR A 93 11.64 10.59 -4.86
C TYR A 93 12.24 11.55 -3.82
N TYR A 94 13.17 11.08 -2.99
CA TYR A 94 13.78 11.92 -1.95
C TYR A 94 14.81 12.91 -2.52
N THR A 95 15.55 12.55 -3.57
CA THR A 95 16.44 13.47 -4.28
C THR A 95 15.65 14.64 -4.89
N ARG A 96 14.47 14.38 -5.49
CA ARG A 96 13.57 15.44 -6.01
C ARG A 96 13.02 16.36 -4.93
N GLN A 97 12.95 15.90 -3.69
CA GLN A 97 12.61 16.74 -2.53
C GLN A 97 13.83 17.48 -1.95
N GLY A 98 14.99 17.43 -2.61
CA GLY A 98 16.22 18.11 -2.18
C GLY A 98 16.95 17.42 -1.03
N LYS A 99 16.63 16.15 -0.72
CA LYS A 99 17.38 15.39 0.28
C LYS A 99 18.69 14.87 -0.32
N ARG A 100 19.71 14.72 0.53
CA ARG A 100 20.93 13.99 0.16
C ARG A 100 20.72 12.52 0.43
N VAL A 101 20.67 11.73 -0.62
CA VAL A 101 20.44 10.28 -0.57
C VAL A 101 21.77 9.56 -0.82
N MET A 102 21.93 8.39 -0.19
CA MET A 102 23.02 7.46 -0.44
C MET A 102 22.43 6.05 -0.51
N LEU A 103 22.87 5.23 -1.46
CA LEU A 103 22.46 3.84 -1.60
C LEU A 103 23.51 2.91 -0.99
N ALA A 104 23.06 1.91 -0.22
CA ALA A 104 23.92 0.91 0.37
C ALA A 104 23.57 -0.47 -0.18
N ALA A 105 24.51 -1.12 -0.86
CA ALA A 105 24.35 -2.45 -1.44
C ALA A 105 24.36 -3.54 -0.34
N GLY A 106 23.20 -3.77 0.28
CA GLY A 106 23.03 -4.79 1.32
C GLY A 106 22.68 -6.20 0.81
N ASP A 107 22.28 -6.35 -0.46
CA ASP A 107 21.96 -7.66 -1.06
C ASP A 107 23.24 -8.33 -1.58
N THR A 108 23.95 -9.00 -0.68
CA THR A 108 25.25 -9.65 -0.95
C THR A 108 25.13 -11.10 -1.43
N PHE A 109 23.92 -11.68 -1.38
CA PHE A 109 23.68 -13.06 -1.80
C PHE A 109 23.47 -13.18 -3.32
N ARG A 110 22.81 -12.19 -3.92
CA ARG A 110 22.53 -12.18 -5.36
C ARG A 110 23.64 -11.46 -6.11
N ALA A 111 24.41 -12.21 -6.89
CA ALA A 111 25.56 -11.69 -7.64
C ALA A 111 25.28 -10.39 -8.41
N ALA A 112 24.15 -10.31 -9.13
CA ALA A 112 23.79 -9.15 -9.94
C ALA A 112 23.04 -8.03 -9.18
N ALA A 113 22.75 -8.20 -7.88
CA ALA A 113 21.96 -7.19 -7.15
C ALA A 113 22.75 -5.91 -6.91
N SER A 114 24.05 -6.01 -6.64
CA SER A 114 24.93 -4.84 -6.48
C SER A 114 25.08 -4.08 -7.78
N GLU A 115 25.36 -4.76 -8.89
CA GLU A 115 25.46 -4.16 -10.23
C GLU A 115 24.15 -3.45 -10.63
N GLN A 116 23.00 -4.09 -10.37
CA GLN A 116 21.71 -3.47 -10.63
C GLN A 116 21.49 -2.20 -9.80
N LEU A 117 21.92 -2.21 -8.53
CA LEU A 117 21.78 -1.04 -7.66
C LEU A 117 22.70 0.10 -8.10
N GLU A 118 23.91 -0.20 -8.55
CA GLU A 118 24.86 0.78 -9.09
C GLU A 118 24.28 1.50 -10.32
N ILE A 119 23.68 0.78 -11.26
CA ILE A 119 22.98 1.37 -12.42
C ILE A 119 21.87 2.34 -11.96
N TRP A 120 21.17 2.03 -10.86
CA TRP A 120 20.14 2.92 -10.32
C TRP A 120 20.72 4.11 -9.58
N ALA A 121 21.85 3.95 -8.88
CA ALA A 121 22.59 5.03 -8.24
C ALA A 121 23.01 6.07 -9.29
N ASP A 122 23.60 5.61 -10.39
CA ASP A 122 24.01 6.45 -11.52
C ASP A 122 22.83 7.20 -12.14
N ARG A 123 21.70 6.51 -12.35
CA ARG A 123 20.48 7.12 -12.92
C ARG A 123 19.89 8.19 -12.00
N ALA A 124 19.95 7.99 -10.68
CA ALA A 124 19.44 8.94 -9.70
C ALA A 124 20.48 10.04 -9.34
N GLY A 125 21.73 9.90 -9.79
CA GLY A 125 22.81 10.84 -9.46
C GLY A 125 23.17 10.84 -7.98
N VAL A 126 23.11 9.67 -7.32
CA VAL A 126 23.36 9.51 -5.89
C VAL A 126 24.56 8.58 -5.65
N PRO A 127 25.33 8.79 -4.57
CA PRO A 127 26.39 7.89 -4.15
C PRO A 127 25.87 6.55 -3.59
#